data_AF-A0A8S9FTM9-F1
#
_entry.id   AF-A0A8S9FTM9-F1
#
_cell.length_a   1.000
_cell.length_b   1.000
_cell.length_c   1.000
_cell.angle_alpha   90.00
_cell.angle_beta   90.00
_cell.angle_gamma   90.00
#
_symmetry.space_group_name_H-M   'P 1'
#
loop_
_entity.id
_entity.type
_entity.pdbx_description
1 polymer ?
#
loop_
_entity_poly.entity_id
_entity_poly.type
_entity_poly.pdbx_seq_one_letter_code
_entity_poly.pdbx_strand_id
1 'polypeptide(L)'
;MGADVEIPVKCLPPHDALELFKKKVGEIMLGSHPNIPELASIVAKTCKGLSLALEVIGKTMACKRTIQLWQHAIDDLTYYAAVKMRFFLF
;
A
#
# COMPACT_ATOMS: atom_id res chain seq x y z
N MET A 1 23.00 21.36 -16.95
CA MET A 1 22.50 19.98 -17.13
C MET A 1 21.82 19.57 -15.84
N GLY A 2 20.58 19.14 -15.91
CA GLY A 2 19.77 18.76 -14.74
C GLY A 2 18.32 18.76 -15.15
N ALA A 3 17.94 17.82 -16.01
CA ALA A 3 16.54 17.59 -16.31
C ALA A 3 15.92 17.03 -15.03
N ASP A 4 15.04 17.80 -14.40
CA ASP A 4 13.98 17.26 -13.56
C ASP A 4 13.19 16.29 -14.44
N VAL A 5 13.59 15.02 -14.43
CA VAL A 5 12.76 13.96 -14.98
C VAL A 5 11.64 13.81 -13.97
N GLU A 6 10.58 14.58 -14.21
CA GLU A 6 9.28 14.37 -13.60
C GLU A 6 8.83 12.98 -14.05
N ILE A 7 9.20 11.94 -13.31
CA ILE A 7 8.77 10.57 -13.58
C ILE A 7 7.24 10.62 -13.47
N PRO A 8 6.49 10.46 -14.56
CA PRO A 8 5.04 10.50 -14.49
C PRO A 8 4.62 9.34 -13.60
N VAL A 9 4.14 9.69 -12.41
CA VAL A 9 3.61 8.72 -11.46
C VAL A 9 2.39 8.12 -12.13
N LYS A 10 2.53 6.90 -12.66
CA LYS A 10 1.41 6.16 -13.23
C LYS A 10 0.46 5.82 -12.09
N CYS A 11 -0.62 6.59 -12.01
CA CYS A 11 -1.78 6.27 -11.20
C CYS A 11 -2.52 5.11 -11.87
N LEU A 12 -2.51 3.95 -11.22
CA LEU A 12 -3.27 2.80 -11.62
C LEU A 12 -4.75 3.00 -11.27
N PRO A 13 -5.68 2.47 -12.08
CA PRO A 13 -7.08 2.43 -11.67
C PRO A 13 -7.22 1.61 -10.38
N PRO A 14 -8.26 1.87 -9.56
CA PRO A 14 -8.42 1.22 -8.24
C PRO A 14 -8.40 -0.31 -8.28
N HIS A 15 -8.89 -0.90 -9.37
CA HIS A 15 -8.87 -2.35 -9.58
C HIS A 15 -7.44 -2.87 -9.76
N ASP A 16 -6.68 -2.32 -10.71
CA ASP A 16 -5.29 -2.71 -10.96
C ASP A 16 -4.39 -2.41 -9.75
N ALA A 17 -4.65 -1.32 -9.04
CA ALA A 17 -3.96 -0.96 -7.82
C ALA A 17 -4.12 -2.03 -6.73
N LEU A 18 -5.36 -2.52 -6.55
CA LEU A 18 -5.67 -3.58 -5.61
C LEU A 18 -5.03 -4.91 -6.03
N GLU A 19 -5.11 -5.27 -7.30
CA GLU A 19 -4.50 -6.51 -7.81
C GLU A 19 -2.98 -6.49 -7.69
N LEU A 20 -2.33 -5.36 -8.01
CA LEU A 20 -0.89 -5.17 -7.80
C LEU A 20 -0.53 -5.30 -6.32
N PHE A 21 -1.32 -4.68 -5.44
CA PHE A 21 -1.09 -4.73 -4.01
C PHE A 21 -1.22 -6.15 -3.45
N LYS A 22 -2.28 -6.87 -3.82
CA LYS A 22 -2.47 -8.29 -3.47
C LYS A 22 -1.29 -9.15 -3.92
N LYS A 23 -0.79 -8.93 -5.13
CA LYS A 23 0.39 -9.63 -5.65
C LYS A 23 1.66 -9.34 -4.84
N LYS A 24 1.81 -8.13 -4.29
CA LYS A 24 2.96 -7.75 -3.45
C LYS A 24 2.84 -8.30 -2.03
N VAL A 25 1.63 -8.34 -1.48
CA VAL A 25 1.33 -8.91 -0.16
C VAL A 25 1.48 -10.44 -0.17
N GLY A 26 1.10 -11.09 -1.26
CA GLY A 26 1.17 -12.53 -1.45
C GLY A 26 -0.10 -13.26 -0.99
N GLU A 27 -0.44 -14.33 -1.70
CA GLU A 27 -1.68 -15.09 -1.51
C GLU A 27 -1.79 -15.75 -0.14
N ILE A 28 -0.66 -16.17 0.43
CA ILE A 28 -0.59 -16.77 1.78
C ILE A 28 -1.09 -15.78 2.84
N MET A 29 -0.69 -14.51 2.70
CA MET A 29 -1.10 -13.46 3.63
C MET A 29 -2.58 -13.13 3.46
N LEU A 30 -3.04 -13.00 2.21
CA LEU A 30 -4.45 -12.74 1.90
C LEU A 30 -5.37 -13.86 2.39
N GLY A 31 -4.92 -15.12 2.35
CA GLY A 31 -5.64 -16.28 2.85
C GLY A 31 -5.56 -16.47 4.37
N SER A 32 -4.71 -15.71 5.07
CA SER A 32 -4.50 -15.89 6.52
C SER A 32 -5.69 -15.42 7.35
N HIS A 33 -6.49 -14.48 6.85
CA HIS A 33 -7.67 -13.98 7.57
C HIS A 33 -8.69 -13.39 6.57
N PRO A 34 -10.00 -13.62 6.74
CA PRO A 34 -11.04 -13.09 5.85
C PRO A 34 -11.10 -11.56 5.75
N ASN A 35 -10.48 -10.84 6.69
CA ASN A 35 -10.50 -9.37 6.76
C ASN A 35 -9.30 -8.73 6.06
N ILE A 36 -8.22 -9.48 5.79
CA ILE A 36 -7.02 -8.96 5.12
C ILE A 36 -7.34 -8.45 3.69
N PRO A 37 -8.15 -9.15 2.88
CA PRO A 37 -8.55 -8.66 1.55
C PRO A 37 -9.32 -7.33 1.60
N GLU A 38 -10.15 -7.12 2.63
CA GLU A 38 -10.88 -5.86 2.83
C GLU A 38 -9.91 -4.73 3.19
N LEU A 39 -9.02 -4.98 4.14
CA LEU A 39 -7.96 -4.04 4.53
C LEU A 39 -7.04 -3.69 3.35
N ALA A 40 -6.70 -4.66 2.50
CA ALA A 40 -5.94 -4.45 1.28
C ALA A 40 -6.64 -3.48 0.30
N SER A 41 -7.96 -3.57 0.20
CA SER A 41 -8.78 -2.65 -0.62
C SER A 41 -8.72 -1.21 -0.09
N ILE A 42 -8.77 -1.04 1.24
CA ILE A 42 -8.65 0.27 1.88
C ILE A 42 -7.28 0.89 1.57
N VAL A 43 -6.19 0.12 1.77
CA VAL A 43 -4.82 0.57 1.45
C VAL A 43 -4.70 1.00 -0.01
N ALA A 44 -5.20 0.17 -0.94
CA ALA A 44 -5.12 0.46 -2.37
C ALA A 44 -5.82 1.77 -2.74
N LYS A 45 -6.97 2.06 -2.11
CA LYS A 45 -7.71 3.32 -2.27
C LYS A 45 -6.97 4.49 -1.65
N THR A 46 -6.41 4.35 -0.44
CA THR A 46 -5.63 5.39 0.23
C THR A 46 -4.40 5.81 -0.57
N CYS A 47 -3.77 4.86 -1.26
CA CYS A 47 -2.63 5.13 -2.15
C CYS A 47 -3.02 5.85 -3.45
N LYS A 48 -4.32 6.08 -3.72
CA LYS A 48 -4.84 6.75 -4.93
C LYS A 48 -4.23 6.22 -6.24
N GLY A 49 -3.92 4.93 -6.30
CA GLY A 49 -3.32 4.31 -7.48
C GLY A 49 -1.84 4.58 -7.69
N LEU A 50 -1.12 5.24 -6.78
CA LEU A 50 0.34 5.40 -6.90
C LEU A 50 1.03 4.03 -6.86
N SER A 51 1.44 3.54 -8.03
CA SER A 51 2.14 2.26 -8.20
C SER A 51 3.35 2.12 -7.26
N LEU A 52 4.17 3.16 -7.13
CA LEU A 52 5.33 3.15 -6.24
C LEU A 52 4.95 3.03 -4.75
N ALA A 53 3.88 3.70 -4.33
CA ALA A 53 3.40 3.61 -2.95
C ALA A 53 2.85 2.20 -2.65
N LEU A 54 2.08 1.64 -3.59
CA LEU A 54 1.53 0.29 -3.49
C LEU A 54 2.61 -0.78 -3.40
N GLU A 55 3.73 -0.62 -4.10
CA GLU A 55 4.84 -1.57 -4.01
C GLU A 55 5.54 -1.53 -2.65
N VAL A 56 5.80 -0.35 -2.11
CA VAL A 56 6.43 -0.18 -0.79
C VAL A 56 5.51 -0.69 0.30
N ILE A 57 4.25 -0.24 0.31
CA ILE A 57 3.28 -0.61 1.33
C ILE A 57 2.94 -2.09 1.21
N GLY A 58 2.80 -2.63 -0.01
CA GLY A 58 2.56 -4.06 -0.23
C GLY A 58 3.65 -4.93 0.39
N LYS A 59 4.92 -4.57 0.24
CA LYS A 59 6.04 -5.25 0.91
C LYS A 59 5.98 -5.09 2.43
N THR A 60 5.73 -3.89 2.94
CA THR A 60 5.62 -3.64 4.39
C THR A 60 4.49 -4.46 5.01
N MET A 61 3.36 -4.56 4.32
CA MET A 61 2.17 -5.29 4.76
C MET A 61 2.37 -6.81 4.65
N ALA A 62 3.12 -7.29 3.66
CA ALA A 62 3.52 -8.70 3.58
C ALA A 62 4.30 -9.18 4.82
N CYS A 63 5.04 -8.27 5.47
CA CYS A 63 5.78 -8.58 6.71
C CYS A 63 4.88 -8.60 7.97
N LYS A 64 3.64 -8.11 7.91
CA LYS A 64 2.73 -8.05 9.05
C LYS A 64 1.94 -9.35 9.16
N ARG A 65 2.35 -10.23 10.08
CA ARG A 65 1.78 -11.59 10.26
C ARG A 65 0.39 -11.66 10.90
N THR A 66 -0.15 -10.56 11.43
CA THR A 66 -1.41 -10.55 12.16
C THR A 66 -2.32 -9.41 11.71
N ILE A 67 -3.64 -9.62 11.81
CA ILE A 67 -4.65 -8.61 11.46
C ILE A 67 -4.51 -7.31 12.27
N GLN A 68 -4.08 -7.41 13.53
CA GLN A 68 -3.85 -6.23 14.38
C GLN A 68 -2.72 -5.34 13.84
N LEU A 69 -1.64 -5.96 13.36
CA LEU A 69 -0.54 -5.23 12.73
C LEU A 69 -0.95 -4.61 11.39
N TRP A 70 -1.87 -5.25 10.67
CA TRP A 70 -2.48 -4.69 9.46
C TRP A 70 -3.32 -3.46 9.79
N GLN A 71 -4.16 -3.53 10.81
CA GLN A 71 -5.00 -2.41 11.24
C GLN A 71 -4.13 -1.21 11.66
N HIS A 72 -3.11 -1.44 12.48
CA HIS A 72 -2.18 -0.41 12.91
C HIS A 72 -1.44 0.23 11.72
N ALA A 73 -0.96 -0.59 10.78
CA ALA A 73 -0.28 -0.08 9.60
C ALA A 73 -1.20 0.75 8.68
N ILE A 74 -2.51 0.45 8.67
CA ILE A 74 -3.51 1.23 7.93
C ILE A 74 -3.83 2.54 8.63
N ASP A 75 -3.94 2.52 9.95
CA ASP A 75 -4.13 3.74 10.75
C ASP A 75 -2.92 4.67 10.57
N ASP A 76 -1.71 4.11 10.67
CA ASP A 76 -0.47 4.82 10.35
C ASP A 76 -0.50 5.35 8.91
N LEU A 77 -0.83 4.53 7.92
CA LEU A 77 -0.89 4.94 6.53
C LEU A 77 -1.89 6.08 6.31
N THR A 78 -3.07 5.99 6.94
CA THR A 78 -4.13 7.00 6.84
C THR A 78 -3.69 8.30 7.52
N TYR A 79 -3.00 8.19 8.65
CA TYR A 79 -2.34 9.31 9.31
C TYR A 79 -1.30 9.94 8.37
N TYR A 80 -0.32 9.20 7.85
CA TYR A 80 0.70 9.73 6.94
C TYR A 80 0.13 10.30 5.63
N ALA A 81 -0.92 9.67 5.09
CA ALA A 81 -1.63 10.17 3.92
C ALA A 81 -2.32 11.51 4.20
N ALA A 82 -2.76 11.73 5.45
CA ALA A 82 -3.34 12.99 5.91
C ALA A 82 -2.27 14.04 6.26
N VAL A 83 -1.13 13.66 6.85
CA VAL A 83 -0.16 14.61 7.43
C VAL A 83 1.05 14.93 6.52
N LYS A 84 0.96 14.65 5.21
CA LYS A 84 2.05 14.71 4.21
C LYS A 84 3.12 13.63 4.39
N MET A 85 3.38 12.93 3.28
CA MET A 85 4.46 11.98 3.05
C MET A 85 5.83 12.52 3.52
N ARG A 86 6.21 12.22 4.77
CA ARG A 86 7.62 12.20 5.14
C ARG A 86 7.79 11.24 6.31
N PHE A 87 8.69 10.28 6.11
CA PHE A 87 9.08 9.21 7.03
C PHE A 87 8.05 8.10 7.21
N PHE A 88 8.23 6.97 6.52
CA PHE A 88 8.22 5.66 7.18
C PHE A 88 8.87 4.64 6.24
N LEU A 89 10.21 4.63 6.29
CA LEU A 89 11.04 3.59 5.72
C LEU A 89 12.32 3.49 6.56
N PHE A 90 12.15 3.33 7.87
CA PHE A 90 13.12 2.73 8.79
C PHE A 90 12.35 2.09 9.94
#